data_AF-B7FFA5-F1
#
_entry.id   AF-B7FFA5-F1
#
_cell.length_a   1.000
_cell.length_b   1.000
_cell.length_c   1.000
_cell.angle_alpha   90.00
_cell.angle_beta   90.00
_cell.angle_gamma   90.00
#
_symmetry.space_group_name_H-M   'P 1'
#
loop_
_entity.id
_entity.type
_entity.pdbx_description
1 polymer ?
#
loop_
_entity_poly.entity_id
_entity_poly.type
_entity_poly.pdbx_seq_one_letter_code
_entity_poly.pdbx_strand_id
1 'polypeptide(L)'
;MMDEDIMETGTYHDGPRTFPNMRSKPYTPLIFRILLGINVRVLFILLLLGFGAIFYMGASTSPIIVFVITICILSFLVAIYLMKWVLAKDEGPPEMVQIADAIRDGAEGFIRTQYGTISKMAMLLALVILFIYLFRSTTPQQKLLAWEGQHLHTSL
;
A
#
# COMPACT_ATOMS: atom_id res chain seq x y z
N MET A 1 12.13 -6.78 66.96
CA MET A 1 10.74 -7.18 66.72
C MET A 1 10.52 -6.87 65.25
N MET A 2 10.62 -7.90 64.40
CA MET A 2 10.51 -7.77 62.95
C MET A 2 9.02 -7.67 62.64
N ASP A 3 8.60 -6.54 62.08
CA ASP A 3 7.25 -6.40 61.52
C ASP A 3 7.18 -7.31 60.30
N GLU A 4 6.36 -8.35 60.41
CA GLU A 4 5.89 -9.12 59.27
C GLU A 4 4.93 -8.23 58.48
N ASP A 5 5.49 -7.37 57.64
CA ASP A 5 4.76 -6.80 56.51
C ASP A 5 4.41 -7.96 55.58
N ILE A 6 3.29 -8.60 55.89
CA ILE A 6 2.63 -9.59 55.04
C ILE A 6 2.47 -8.92 53.68
N MET A 7 3.35 -9.31 52.77
CA MET A 7 3.27 -9.05 51.35
C MET A 7 1.99 -9.76 50.91
N GLU A 8 0.86 -9.07 51.05
CA GLU A 8 -0.43 -9.50 50.53
C GLU A 8 -0.22 -9.59 49.03
N THR A 9 0.13 -10.81 48.60
CA THR A 9 0.25 -11.18 47.20
C THR A 9 -1.16 -11.04 46.67
N GLY A 10 -1.48 -9.83 46.20
CA GLY A 10 -2.70 -9.55 45.47
C GLY A 10 -2.77 -10.59 44.37
N THR A 11 -3.68 -11.54 44.55
CA THR A 11 -3.99 -12.57 43.59
C THR A 11 -4.38 -11.83 42.31
N TYR A 12 -3.49 -11.90 41.31
CA TYR A 12 -3.81 -11.42 39.96
C TYR A 12 -4.97 -12.28 39.47
N HIS A 13 -6.18 -11.79 39.66
CA HIS A 13 -7.37 -12.39 39.09
C HIS A 13 -7.28 -12.22 37.57
N ASP A 14 -6.72 -13.22 36.89
CA ASP A 14 -6.86 -13.40 35.45
C ASP A 14 -8.31 -13.78 35.14
N GLY A 15 -9.19 -12.79 35.16
CA GLY A 15 -10.49 -12.89 34.52
C GLY A 15 -10.29 -12.99 32.99
N PRO A 16 -11.17 -13.69 32.25
CA PRO A 16 -11.09 -13.73 30.79
C PRO A 16 -11.18 -12.30 30.23
N ARG A 17 -10.03 -11.73 29.84
CA ARG A 17 -9.94 -10.40 29.23
C ARG A 17 -10.47 -10.47 27.81
N THR A 18 -11.79 -10.44 27.70
CA THR A 18 -12.47 -10.40 26.40
C THR A 18 -12.41 -8.97 25.88
N PHE A 19 -11.53 -8.72 24.90
CA PHE A 19 -11.49 -7.44 24.21
C PHE A 19 -12.76 -7.30 23.36
N PRO A 20 -13.52 -6.20 23.50
CA PRO A 20 -14.68 -5.95 22.66
C PRO A 20 -14.26 -5.93 21.20
N ASN A 21 -14.89 -6.75 20.35
CA ASN A 21 -14.62 -6.79 18.92
C ASN A 21 -15.03 -5.43 18.30
N MET A 22 -14.05 -4.57 18.03
CA MET A 22 -14.27 -3.24 17.43
C MET A 22 -14.40 -3.37 15.91
N ARG A 23 -15.36 -4.17 15.42
CA ARG A 23 -15.62 -4.33 13.99
C ARG A 23 -16.13 -3.03 13.39
N SER A 24 -15.22 -2.23 12.87
CA SER A 24 -15.57 -0.99 12.17
C SER A 24 -16.25 -1.29 10.83
N LYS A 25 -17.31 -0.53 10.50
CA LYS A 25 -18.08 -0.71 9.26
C LYS A 25 -17.15 -0.54 8.03
N PRO A 26 -17.22 -1.43 7.03
CA PRO A 26 -16.47 -1.28 5.79
C PRO A 26 -16.97 -0.03 5.06
N TYR A 27 -16.12 0.99 4.95
CA TYR A 27 -16.36 2.09 4.00
C TYR A 27 -16.07 1.55 2.61
N THR A 28 -17.09 1.01 1.93
CA THR A 28 -16.96 0.59 0.54
C THR A 28 -17.12 1.85 -0.34
N PRO A 29 -16.03 2.40 -0.92
CA PRO A 29 -16.19 3.51 -1.84
C PRO A 29 -16.98 3.02 -3.06
N LEU A 30 -17.84 3.89 -3.63
CA LEU A 30 -18.70 3.55 -4.77
C LEU A 30 -17.92 2.94 -5.95
N ILE A 31 -16.67 3.35 -6.14
CA ILE A 31 -15.75 2.83 -7.17
C ILE A 31 -15.48 1.33 -7.01
N PHE A 32 -15.34 0.85 -5.76
CA PHE A 32 -15.07 -0.56 -5.48
C PHE A 32 -16.27 -1.44 -5.81
N ARG A 33 -17.50 -0.92 -5.66
CA ARG A 33 -18.73 -1.62 -6.03
C ARG A 33 -18.86 -1.79 -7.55
N ILE A 34 -18.45 -0.79 -8.32
CA ILE A 34 -18.42 -0.85 -9.79
C ILE A 34 -17.36 -1.87 -10.25
N LEU A 35 -16.19 -1.86 -9.62
CA LEU A 35 -15.10 -2.80 -9.94
C LEU A 35 -15.45 -4.25 -9.59
N LEU A 36 -16.11 -4.51 -8.46
CA LEU A 36 -16.53 -5.87 -8.05
C LEU A 36 -17.68 -6.44 -8.90
N GLY A 37 -18.39 -5.60 -9.67
CA GLY A 37 -19.41 -6.06 -10.61
C GLY A 37 -18.84 -6.72 -11.86
N ILE A 38 -17.54 -6.56 -12.12
CA ILE A 38 -16.85 -7.18 -13.25
C ILE A 38 -16.51 -8.63 -12.88
N ASN A 39 -16.86 -9.56 -13.76
CA ASN A 39 -16.52 -10.98 -13.60
C ASN A 39 -15.01 -11.15 -13.33
N VAL A 40 -14.65 -11.85 -12.25
CA VAL A 40 -13.25 -12.11 -11.87
C VAL A 40 -12.43 -12.75 -12.99
N ARG A 41 -13.09 -13.55 -13.85
CA ARG A 41 -12.49 -14.15 -15.05
C ARG A 41 -12.11 -13.09 -16.09
N VAL A 42 -12.97 -12.11 -16.31
CA VAL A 42 -12.73 -11.00 -17.25
C VAL A 42 -11.63 -10.09 -16.71
N LEU A 43 -11.63 -9.79 -15.41
CA LEU A 43 -10.56 -9.03 -14.77
C LEU A 43 -9.20 -9.73 -14.90
N PHE A 44 -9.16 -11.05 -14.71
CA PHE A 44 -7.93 -11.82 -14.87
C PHE A 44 -7.41 -11.80 -16.32
N ILE A 45 -8.31 -11.96 -17.30
CA ILE A 45 -7.95 -11.85 -18.73
C ILE A 45 -7.41 -10.45 -19.06
N LEU A 46 -8.05 -9.39 -18.55
CA LEU A 46 -7.61 -8.01 -18.75
C LEU A 46 -6.23 -7.75 -18.14
N LEU A 47 -5.99 -8.26 -16.93
CA LEU A 47 -4.70 -8.12 -16.25
C LEU A 47 -3.60 -8.87 -17.01
N LEU A 48 -3.86 -10.11 -17.44
CA LEU A 48 -2.89 -10.91 -18.21
C LEU A 48 -2.58 -10.25 -19.55
N LEU A 49 -3.59 -9.75 -20.26
CA LEU A 49 -3.42 -9.03 -21.52
C LEU A 49 -2.62 -7.74 -21.31
N GLY A 50 -2.96 -6.94 -20.29
CA GLY A 50 -2.22 -5.73 -19.94
C GLY A 50 -0.77 -6.01 -19.54
N PHE A 51 -0.54 -7.05 -18.75
CA PHE A 51 0.80 -7.50 -18.37
C PHE A 51 1.60 -7.94 -19.60
N GLY A 52 1.00 -8.72 -20.49
CA GLY A 52 1.62 -9.15 -21.75
C GLY A 52 1.95 -7.97 -22.67
N ALA A 53 1.07 -6.98 -22.78
CA ALA A 53 1.31 -5.77 -23.56
C ALA A 53 2.46 -4.93 -22.98
N ILE A 54 2.48 -4.72 -21.65
CA ILE A 54 3.57 -4.01 -20.96
C ILE A 54 4.90 -4.75 -21.15
N PHE A 55 4.89 -6.08 -21.04
CA PHE A 55 6.08 -6.91 -21.24
C PHE A 55 6.59 -6.84 -22.68
N TYR A 56 5.69 -6.91 -23.67
CA TYR A 56 6.04 -6.81 -25.09
C TYR A 56 6.59 -5.42 -25.46
N MET A 57 5.95 -4.36 -24.97
CA MET A 57 6.42 -2.98 -25.14
C MET A 57 7.79 -2.77 -24.48
N GLY A 58 7.98 -3.32 -23.28
CA GLY A 58 9.27 -3.27 -22.56
C GLY A 58 10.37 -3.98 -23.33
N ALA A 59 10.10 -5.19 -23.82
CA ALA A 59 11.04 -5.99 -24.59
C ALA A 59 11.45 -5.32 -25.91
N SER A 60 10.52 -4.60 -26.55
CA SER A 60 10.77 -3.89 -27.81
C SER A 60 11.50 -2.57 -27.61
N THR A 61 11.43 -1.95 -26.42
CA THR A 61 12.04 -0.64 -26.15
C THR A 61 13.46 -0.77 -25.62
N SER A 62 13.67 -1.57 -24.58
CA SER A 62 15.00 -1.74 -23.97
C SER A 62 15.06 -3.00 -23.09
N PRO A 63 16.14 -3.80 -23.19
CA PRO A 63 16.31 -5.00 -22.36
C PRO A 63 16.40 -4.69 -20.85
N ILE A 64 16.79 -3.46 -20.48
CA ILE A 64 16.94 -3.04 -19.08
C ILE A 64 15.57 -3.01 -18.37
N ILE A 65 14.51 -2.56 -19.06
CA ILE A 65 13.17 -2.45 -18.47
C ILE A 65 12.64 -3.85 -18.13
N VAL A 66 12.79 -4.80 -19.05
CA VAL A 66 12.38 -6.19 -18.85
C VAL A 66 13.13 -6.82 -17.69
N PHE A 67 14.43 -6.56 -17.59
CA PHE A 67 15.25 -7.06 -16.49
C PHE A 67 14.77 -6.56 -15.12
N VAL A 68 14.53 -5.26 -14.97
CA VAL A 68 14.04 -4.67 -13.71
C VAL A 68 12.67 -5.23 -13.34
N ILE A 69 11.72 -5.26 -14.28
CA ILE A 69 10.37 -5.80 -14.03
C ILE A 69 10.44 -7.26 -13.59
N THR A 70 11.29 -8.06 -14.23
CA THR A 70 11.46 -9.49 -13.88
C THR A 70 11.96 -9.65 -12.45
N ILE A 71 12.96 -8.85 -12.03
CA ILE A 71 13.46 -8.87 -10.65
C ILE A 71 12.36 -8.45 -9.66
N CYS A 72 11.61 -7.38 -9.96
CA CYS A 72 10.51 -6.95 -9.09
C CYS A 72 9.45 -8.03 -8.88
N ILE A 73 9.08 -8.76 -9.94
CA ILE A 73 8.13 -9.87 -9.85
C ILE A 73 8.71 -11.00 -9.00
N LEU A 74 9.99 -11.36 -9.22
CA LEU A 74 10.65 -12.41 -8.45
C LEU A 74 10.70 -12.05 -6.95
N SER A 75 11.02 -10.80 -6.60
CA SER A 75 10.99 -10.31 -5.22
C SER A 75 9.59 -10.40 -4.60
N PHE A 76 8.54 -10.05 -5.35
CA PHE A 76 7.17 -10.16 -4.86
C PHE A 76 6.73 -11.61 -4.65
N LEU A 77 7.13 -12.53 -5.55
CA LEU A 77 6.87 -13.96 -5.38
C LEU A 77 7.54 -14.52 -4.13
N VAL A 78 8.78 -14.12 -3.86
CA VAL A 78 9.49 -14.49 -2.62
C VAL A 78 8.76 -13.94 -1.39
N ALA A 79 8.29 -12.69 -1.41
CA ALA A 79 7.51 -12.11 -0.31
C ALA A 79 6.21 -12.90 -0.04
N ILE A 80 5.48 -13.29 -1.10
CA ILE A 80 4.29 -14.15 -0.97
C ILE A 80 4.66 -15.53 -0.40
N TYR A 81 5.74 -16.12 -0.89
CA TYR A 81 6.21 -17.42 -0.39
C TYR A 81 6.51 -17.36 1.11
N LEU A 82 7.24 -16.33 1.58
CA LEU A 82 7.52 -16.11 3.00
C LEU A 82 6.24 -15.91 3.80
N MET A 83 5.33 -15.06 3.32
CA MET A 83 4.04 -14.82 3.99
C MET A 83 3.28 -16.13 4.20
N LYS A 84 3.16 -16.97 3.16
CA LYS A 84 2.45 -18.25 3.25
C LYS A 84 3.16 -19.24 4.17
N TRP A 85 4.49 -19.29 4.13
CA TRP A 85 5.28 -20.16 4.98
C TRP A 85 5.17 -19.78 6.47
N VAL A 86 5.16 -18.48 6.77
CA VAL A 86 4.98 -17.96 8.14
C VAL A 86 3.56 -18.21 8.65
N LEU A 87 2.53 -17.90 7.86
CA LEU A 87 1.12 -18.09 8.25
C LEU A 87 0.71 -19.57 8.39
N ALA A 88 1.50 -20.51 7.86
CA ALA A 88 1.25 -21.94 8.02
C ALA A 88 1.76 -22.51 9.35
N LYS A 89 2.41 -21.70 10.19
CA LYS A 89 2.87 -22.12 11.53
C LYS A 89 1.75 -22.01 12.54
N ASP A 90 1.74 -22.90 13.54
CA ASP A 90 0.72 -22.93 14.59
C ASP A 90 0.74 -21.63 15.41
N GLU A 91 -0.44 -21.08 15.66
CA GLU A 91 -0.62 -19.79 16.37
C GLU A 91 -0.52 -19.90 17.89
N GLY A 92 -0.29 -21.11 18.41
CA GLY A 92 -0.10 -21.38 19.84
C GLY A 92 -1.41 -21.66 20.61
N PRO A 93 -1.36 -21.64 21.95
CA PRO A 93 -2.53 -21.88 22.81
C PRO A 93 -3.61 -20.79 22.65
N PRO A 94 -4.88 -21.08 22.99
CA PRO A 94 -6.02 -20.20 22.75
C PRO A 94 -5.94 -18.83 23.45
N GLU A 95 -5.16 -18.71 24.52
CA GLU A 95 -4.89 -17.44 25.21
C GLU A 95 -3.96 -16.54 24.40
N MET A 96 -2.97 -17.10 23.70
CA MET A 96 -2.04 -16.33 22.86
C MET A 96 -2.74 -15.79 21.61
N VAL A 97 -3.65 -16.56 21.02
CA VAL A 97 -4.46 -16.14 19.86
C VAL A 97 -5.30 -14.91 20.20
N GLN A 98 -5.95 -14.90 21.38
CA GLN A 98 -6.76 -13.75 21.83
C GLN A 98 -5.93 -12.47 21.97
N ILE A 99 -4.70 -12.58 22.47
CA ILE A 99 -3.79 -11.43 22.60
C ILE A 99 -3.32 -10.98 21.21
N ALA A 100 -2.95 -11.92 20.33
CA ALA A 100 -2.52 -11.63 18.97
C ALA A 100 -3.60 -10.92 18.14
N ASP A 101 -4.85 -11.36 18.25
CA ASP A 101 -6.00 -10.72 17.61
C ASP A 101 -6.22 -9.30 18.11
N ALA A 102 -6.14 -9.07 19.42
CA ALA A 102 -6.26 -7.73 19.99
C ALA A 102 -5.14 -6.80 19.51
N ILE A 103 -3.91 -7.30 19.39
CA ILE A 103 -2.77 -6.55 18.84
C ILE A 103 -3.01 -6.24 17.36
N ARG A 104 -3.49 -7.22 16.58
CA ARG A 104 -3.78 -7.05 15.15
C ARG A 104 -4.87 -6.00 14.92
N ASP A 105 -5.96 -6.04 15.68
CA ASP A 105 -7.03 -5.04 15.63
C ASP A 105 -6.49 -3.64 15.96
N GLY A 106 -5.63 -3.53 16.98
CA GLY A 106 -4.95 -2.28 17.32
C GLY A 106 -4.06 -1.76 16.19
N ALA A 107 -3.28 -2.64 15.56
CA ALA A 107 -2.40 -2.30 14.44
C ALA A 107 -3.21 -1.86 13.20
N GLU A 108 -4.27 -2.58 12.85
CA GLU A 108 -5.16 -2.21 11.75
C GLU A 108 -5.84 -0.85 12.00
N GLY A 109 -6.26 -0.57 13.25
CA GLY A 109 -6.79 0.73 13.67
C GLY A 109 -5.78 1.88 13.52
N PHE A 110 -4.53 1.65 13.93
CA PHE A 110 -3.44 2.62 13.79
C PHE A 110 -3.12 2.92 12.32
N ILE A 111 -2.99 1.88 11.49
CA ILE A 111 -2.74 2.02 10.05
C ILE A 111 -3.88 2.77 9.38
N ARG A 112 -5.14 2.44 9.69
CA ARG A 112 -6.30 3.11 9.12
C ARG A 112 -6.33 4.62 9.42
N THR A 113 -6.04 5.00 10.65
CA THR A 113 -6.09 6.41 11.06
C THR A 113 -4.96 7.21 10.43
N GLN A 114 -3.74 6.67 10.41
CA GLN A 114 -2.58 7.35 9.85
C GLN A 114 -2.64 7.45 8.33
N TYR A 115 -2.79 6.31 7.64
CA TYR A 115 -2.86 6.31 6.18
C TYR A 115 -4.10 7.04 5.68
N GLY A 116 -5.20 7.03 6.45
CA GLY A 116 -6.37 7.85 6.16
C GLY A 116 -6.08 9.36 6.20
N THR A 117 -5.28 9.82 7.15
CA THR A 117 -4.88 11.23 7.25
C THR A 117 -3.85 11.60 6.17
N ILE A 118 -2.81 10.77 6.01
CA ILE A 118 -1.77 10.95 4.98
C ILE A 118 -2.40 10.99 3.59
N SER A 119 -3.35 10.09 3.29
CA SER A 119 -4.03 10.05 2.00
C SER A 119 -4.80 11.34 1.70
N LYS A 120 -5.50 11.93 2.69
CA LYS A 120 -6.20 13.22 2.51
C LYS A 120 -5.23 14.35 2.20
N MET A 121 -4.12 14.44 2.94
CA MET A 121 -3.10 15.47 2.72
C MET A 121 -2.39 15.29 1.38
N ALA A 122 -2.06 14.05 1.01
CA ALA A 122 -1.46 13.72 -0.29
C ALA A 122 -2.39 14.07 -1.45
N MET A 123 -3.70 13.82 -1.32
CA MET A 123 -4.69 14.19 -2.34
C MET A 123 -4.80 15.71 -2.50
N LEU A 124 -4.86 16.45 -1.40
CA LEU A 124 -4.84 17.92 -1.44
C LEU A 124 -3.59 18.44 -2.15
N LEU A 125 -2.41 17.93 -1.77
CA LEU A 125 -1.14 18.32 -2.38
C LEU A 125 -1.10 17.98 -3.88
N ALA A 126 -1.57 16.79 -4.26
CA ALA A 126 -1.65 16.38 -5.66
C ALA A 126 -2.51 17.32 -6.50
N LEU A 127 -3.66 17.76 -5.97
CA LEU A 127 -4.52 18.74 -6.64
C LEU A 127 -3.87 20.12 -6.77
N VAL A 128 -3.16 20.57 -5.74
CA VAL A 128 -2.42 21.84 -5.78
C VAL A 128 -1.32 21.80 -6.84
N ILE A 129 -0.51 20.74 -6.86
CA ILE A 129 0.53 20.57 -7.89
C ILE A 129 -0.11 20.52 -9.28
N LEU A 130 -1.18 19.75 -9.45
CA LEU A 130 -1.89 19.66 -10.72
C LEU A 130 -2.37 21.04 -11.20
N PHE A 131 -2.98 21.83 -10.32
CA PHE A 131 -3.46 23.17 -10.65
C PHE A 131 -2.30 24.10 -11.02
N ILE A 132 -1.22 24.12 -10.23
CA ILE A 132 -0.03 24.93 -10.54
C ILE A 132 0.51 24.59 -11.94
N TYR A 133 0.64 23.30 -12.27
CA TYR A 133 1.13 22.87 -13.58
C TYR A 133 0.16 23.18 -14.71
N LEU A 134 -1.15 23.08 -14.48
CA LEU A 134 -2.17 23.40 -15.48
C LEU A 134 -2.19 24.90 -15.82
N PHE A 135 -2.02 25.77 -14.82
CA PHE A 135 -1.98 27.22 -15.00
C PHE A 135 -0.57 27.77 -15.26
N ARG A 136 0.46 26.92 -15.34
CA ARG A 136 1.83 27.33 -15.66
C ARG A 136 1.93 27.73 -17.14
N SER A 137 1.96 29.02 -17.42
CA SER A 137 2.33 29.54 -18.74
C SER A 137 3.83 29.37 -19.01
N THR A 138 4.21 28.82 -20.17
CA THR A 138 5.62 28.73 -20.61
C THR A 138 6.22 30.13 -20.75
N THR A 139 7.34 30.39 -20.07
CA THR A 139 8.03 31.69 -20.06
C THR A 139 8.51 32.07 -21.48
N PRO A 140 8.41 33.34 -21.93
CA PRO A 140 8.81 33.74 -23.29
C PRO A 140 10.26 33.35 -23.66
N GLN A 141 11.17 33.43 -22.69
CA GLN A 141 12.58 33.06 -22.85
C GLN A 141 12.77 31.56 -23.16
N GLN A 142 11.90 30.68 -22.66
CA GLN A 142 11.93 29.25 -22.99
C GLN A 142 11.51 29.00 -24.45
N LYS A 143 10.58 29.81 -24.97
CA LYS A 143 10.20 29.74 -26.38
C LYS A 143 11.36 30.21 -27.26
N LEU A 144 11.98 31.34 -26.92
CA LEU A 144 13.10 31.90 -27.70
C LEU A 144 14.29 30.95 -27.80
N LEU A 145 14.70 30.32 -26.70
CA LEU A 145 15.79 29.32 -26.71
C LEU A 145 15.41 28.06 -27.50
N ALA A 146 14.14 27.63 -27.44
CA ALA A 146 13.67 26.52 -28.27
C ALA A 146 13.66 26.87 -29.77
N TRP A 147 13.26 28.11 -30.12
CA TRP A 147 13.33 28.62 -31.48
C TRP A 147 14.77 28.74 -31.99
N GLU A 148 15.69 29.27 -31.18
CA GLU A 148 17.10 29.44 -31.53
C GLU A 148 17.82 28.08 -31.70
N GLY A 149 17.57 27.13 -30.80
CA GLY A 149 18.08 25.76 -30.93
C GLY A 149 17.54 25.02 -32.16
N GLN A 150 16.30 25.30 -32.58
CA GLN A 150 15.71 24.69 -33.77
C GLN A 150 16.23 25.32 -35.07
N HIS A 151 16.51 26.64 -35.07
CA HIS A 151 17.10 27.32 -36.22
C HIS A 151 18.55 26.87 -36.48
N LEU A 152 19.37 26.70 -35.45
CA LEU A 152 20.77 26.25 -35.58
C LEU A 152 20.90 24.86 -36.24
N HIS A 153 19.94 23.96 -36.02
CA HIS A 153 19.94 22.61 -36.62
C HIS A 153 19.44 22.60 -38.08
N THR A 154 18.79 23.65 -38.56
CA THR A 154 18.32 23.77 -39.96
C THR A 154 19.29 24.49 -40.89
N SER A 155 20.32 25.13 -40.34
CA SER A 155 21.33 25.92 -41.07
C SER A 155 22.68 25.22 -41.24
N LEU A 156 22.79 23.94 -40.86
CA LEU A 156 23.90 23.01 -41.13
C LEU A 156 23.40 21.90 -42.06
#